data_AF-A0A1L3JG77-F1
#
_entry.id   AF-A0A1L3JG77-F1
#
_cell.length_a   1.000
_cell.length_b   1.000
_cell.length_c   1.000
_cell.angle_alpha   90.00
_cell.angle_beta   90.00
_cell.angle_gamma   90.00
#
_symmetry.space_group_name_H-M   'P 1'
#
loop_
_entity.id
_entity.type
_entity.pdbx_description
1 polymer ?
#
loop_
_entity_poly.entity_id
_entity_poly.type
_entity_poly.pdbx_seq_one_letter_code
_entity_poly.pdbx_strand_id
1 'polypeptide(L)'
;MRKIDNRNDSQKYIRAKKRIEDIKSFYKHLSFYLIINLFFIIRRIYKDIQYGDSVFEAFTDLDNYRFFFWWGIVLIFHAVGTFGIPNLFSKDWEERKIKEYMNNNR
;
A
#
# COMPACT_ATOMS: atom_id res chain seq x y z
N MET A 1 33.52 -29.15 -8.04
CA MET A 1 32.66 -28.43 -9.01
C MET A 1 31.33 -28.10 -8.33
N ARG A 2 31.07 -26.83 -7.99
CA ARG A 2 29.73 -26.40 -7.51
C ARG A 2 28.76 -26.57 -8.68
N LYS A 3 27.74 -27.42 -8.55
CA LYS A 3 26.62 -27.42 -9.49
C LYS A 3 25.91 -26.07 -9.33
N ILE A 4 25.96 -25.23 -10.37
CA ILE A 4 25.19 -23.99 -10.43
C ILE A 4 23.72 -24.41 -10.52
N ASP A 5 22.99 -24.26 -9.42
CA ASP A 5 21.57 -24.59 -9.33
C ASP A 5 20.74 -23.49 -10.01
N ASN A 6 20.66 -23.59 -11.33
CA ASN A 6 19.96 -22.65 -12.22
C ASN A 6 18.46 -22.47 -11.86
N ARG A 7 17.86 -23.44 -11.15
CA ARG A 7 16.47 -23.36 -10.67
C ARG A 7 16.32 -22.43 -9.47
N ASN A 8 17.32 -22.36 -8.59
CA ASN A 8 17.27 -21.50 -7.42
C ASN A 8 17.44 -20.03 -7.81
N ASP A 9 18.32 -19.76 -8.79
CA ASP A 9 18.53 -18.41 -9.32
C ASP A 9 17.31 -17.89 -10.09
N SER A 10 16.64 -18.76 -10.86
CA SER A 10 15.39 -18.38 -11.55
C SER A 10 14.25 -18.08 -10.57
N GLN A 11 14.11 -18.86 -9.48
CA GLN A 11 13.10 -18.60 -8.46
C GLN A 11 13.37 -17.30 -7.69
N LYS A 12 14.62 -17.02 -7.33
CA LYS A 12 15.00 -15.75 -6.69
C LYS A 12 14.70 -14.56 -7.60
N TYR A 13 15.02 -14.68 -8.89
CA TYR A 13 14.71 -13.67 -9.89
C TYR A 13 13.20 -13.41 -10.02
N ILE A 14 12.38 -14.46 -10.11
CA ILE A 14 10.91 -14.34 -10.19
C ILE A 14 10.35 -13.62 -8.95
N ARG A 15 10.82 -13.97 -7.75
CA ARG A 15 10.40 -13.33 -6.49
C ARG A 15 10.79 -11.85 -6.46
N ALA A 16 12.02 -11.52 -6.85
CA ALA A 16 12.48 -10.14 -6.92
C ALA A 16 11.67 -9.31 -7.93
N LYS A 17 11.38 -9.89 -9.11
CA LYS A 17 10.54 -9.25 -10.13
C LYS A 17 9.13 -8.97 -9.61
N LYS A 18 8.49 -9.95 -8.98
CA LYS A 18 7.16 -9.79 -8.37
C LYS A 18 7.16 -8.67 -7.32
N ARG A 19 8.17 -8.63 -6.44
CA ARG A 19 8.30 -7.56 -5.43
C ARG A 19 8.39 -6.17 -6.06
N ILE A 20 9.13 -6.03 -7.16
CA ILE A 20 9.22 -4.76 -7.90
C ILE A 20 7.86 -4.37 -8.50
N GLU A 21 7.13 -5.33 -9.06
CA GLU A 21 5.80 -5.11 -9.62
C GLU A 21 4.79 -4.68 -8.54
N ASP A 22 4.81 -5.33 -7.37
CA ASP A 22 3.96 -4.98 -6.23
C ASP A 22 4.25 -3.56 -5.73
N ILE A 23 5.52 -3.20 -5.60
CA ILE A 23 5.95 -1.83 -5.21
C ILE A 23 5.50 -0.80 -6.24
N LYS A 24 5.66 -1.09 -7.54
CA LYS A 24 5.18 -0.20 -8.62
C LYS A 24 3.66 -0.03 -8.59
N SER A 25 2.92 -1.10 -8.31
CA SER A 25 1.45 -1.06 -8.17
C SER A 25 1.04 -0.14 -7.01
N PHE A 26 1.71 -0.29 -5.86
CA PHE A 26 1.49 0.58 -4.71
C PHE A 26 1.73 2.05 -5.04
N TYR A 27 2.87 2.39 -5.65
CA TYR A 27 3.16 3.78 -6.01
C TYR A 27 2.18 4.35 -7.03
N LYS A 28 1.69 3.55 -7.99
CA LYS A 28 0.61 4.00 -8.88
C LYS A 28 -0.63 4.38 -8.08
N HIS A 29 -1.10 3.50 -7.18
CA HIS A 29 -2.28 3.77 -6.36
C HIS A 29 -2.07 4.99 -5.45
N LEU A 30 -0.92 5.10 -4.79
CA LEU A 30 -0.54 6.25 -3.97
C LEU A 30 -0.55 7.55 -4.78
N SER A 31 0.07 7.56 -5.96
CA SER A 31 0.10 8.75 -6.82
C SER A 31 -1.30 9.17 -7.26
N PHE A 32 -2.14 8.24 -7.71
CA PHE A 32 -3.53 8.55 -8.06
C PHE A 32 -4.32 9.07 -6.86
N TYR A 33 -4.15 8.44 -5.69
CA TYR A 33 -4.74 8.92 -4.45
C TYR A 33 -4.34 10.38 -4.19
N LEU A 34 -3.05 10.70 -4.17
CA LEU A 34 -2.58 12.07 -3.89
C LEU A 34 -3.11 13.10 -4.89
N ILE A 35 -3.05 12.81 -6.19
CA ILE A 35 -3.49 13.73 -7.25
C ILE A 35 -4.99 14.01 -7.13
N ILE A 36 -5.81 12.96 -6.99
CA ILE A 36 -7.27 13.10 -6.91
C ILE A 36 -7.66 13.84 -5.63
N ASN A 37 -7.07 13.47 -4.48
CA ASN A 37 -7.35 14.12 -3.21
C ASN A 37 -6.99 15.61 -3.26
N LEU A 38 -5.80 15.95 -3.78
CA LEU A 38 -5.36 17.33 -3.90
C LEU A 38 -6.31 18.15 -4.78
N PHE A 39 -6.72 17.60 -5.93
CA PHE A 39 -7.67 18.26 -6.82
C PHE A 39 -9.01 18.54 -6.13
N PHE A 40 -9.58 17.56 -5.41
CA PHE A 40 -10.84 17.75 -4.71
C PHE A 40 -10.75 18.73 -3.55
N ILE A 41 -9.67 18.70 -2.76
CA ILE A 41 -9.44 19.63 -1.65
C ILE A 41 -9.39 21.07 -2.19
N ILE A 42 -8.58 21.31 -3.23
CA ILE A 42 -8.48 22.64 -3.85
C ILE A 42 -9.84 23.10 -4.37
N ARG A 43 -10.58 22.23 -5.09
CA ARG A 43 -11.90 22.57 -5.62
C ARG A 43 -12.90 22.91 -4.53
N ARG A 44 -12.89 22.18 -3.41
CA ARG A 44 -13.82 22.37 -2.30
C ARG A 44 -13.53 23.67 -1.56
N ILE A 45 -12.28 23.89 -1.17
CA ILE A 45 -11.83 25.15 -0.55
C ILE A 45 -12.17 26.35 -1.45
N TYR A 46 -11.94 26.24 -2.76
CA TYR A 46 -12.28 27.31 -3.70
C TYR A 46 -13.79 27.63 -3.69
N LYS A 47 -14.64 26.60 -3.64
CA LYS A 47 -16.09 26.79 -3.55
C LYS A 47 -16.50 27.43 -2.23
N ASP A 48 -15.99 26.92 -1.11
CA ASP A 48 -16.34 27.39 0.23
C ASP A 48 -16.01 28.89 0.38
N ILE A 49 -14.84 29.31 -0.12
CA ILE A 49 -14.45 30.73 -0.20
C ILE A 49 -15.42 31.55 -1.07
N GLN A 50 -15.88 31.00 -2.20
CA GLN A 50 -16.87 31.70 -3.04
C GLN A 50 -18.25 31.82 -2.37
N TYR A 51 -18.61 30.90 -1.48
CA TYR A 51 -19.87 30.95 -0.73
C TYR A 51 -19.81 31.85 0.52
N GLY A 52 -18.63 32.41 0.82
CA GLY A 52 -18.45 33.43 1.87
C GLY A 52 -17.62 32.97 3.05
N ASP A 53 -17.13 31.73 3.06
CA ASP A 53 -16.27 31.23 4.13
C ASP A 53 -14.90 31.89 4.07
N SER A 54 -14.30 32.11 5.24
CA SER A 54 -12.89 32.48 5.29
C SER A 54 -12.01 31.31 4.84
N VAL A 55 -10.80 31.61 4.35
CA VAL A 55 -9.82 30.59 3.95
C VAL A 55 -9.54 29.60 5.10
N PHE A 56 -9.57 30.08 6.34
CA PHE A 56 -9.35 29.27 7.53
C PHE A 56 -10.52 28.29 7.75
N GLU A 57 -11.76 28.77 7.72
CA GLU A 57 -12.96 27.92 7.90
C GLU A 57 -13.03 26.83 6.83
N ALA A 58 -12.88 27.22 5.55
CA ALA A 58 -12.88 26.29 4.42
C ALA A 58 -11.79 25.21 4.51
N PHE A 59 -10.63 25.54 5.08
CA PHE A 59 -9.55 24.58 5.29
C PHE A 59 -9.79 23.65 6.49
N THR A 60 -10.41 24.17 7.56
CA THR A 60 -10.60 23.43 8.82
C THR A 60 -11.86 22.57 8.87
N ASP A 61 -12.78 22.69 7.90
CA ASP A 61 -13.99 21.88 7.86
C ASP A 61 -13.65 20.38 7.73
N LEU A 62 -13.94 19.61 8.79
CA LEU A 62 -13.66 18.18 8.88
C LEU A 62 -14.51 17.34 7.91
N ASP A 63 -15.68 17.85 7.51
CA ASP A 63 -16.52 17.19 6.50
C ASP A 63 -15.84 17.18 5.12
N ASN A 64 -14.84 18.05 4.92
CA ASN A 64 -14.00 18.06 3.72
C ASN A 64 -13.16 16.79 3.59
N TYR A 65 -12.85 16.12 4.70
CA TYR A 65 -11.86 15.04 4.75
C TYR A 65 -12.44 13.64 4.95
N ARG A 66 -13.70 13.54 5.37
CA ARG A 66 -14.33 12.26 5.75
C ARG A 66 -14.42 11.25 4.60
N PHE A 67 -14.62 11.73 3.36
CA PHE A 67 -14.61 10.85 2.17
C PHE A 67 -13.22 10.27 1.89
N PHE A 68 -12.16 11.07 2.11
CA PHE A 68 -10.78 10.69 1.87
C PHE A 68 -10.23 9.72 2.91
N PHE A 69 -10.73 9.81 4.16
CA PHE A 69 -10.34 8.92 5.25
C PHE A 69 -10.49 7.43 4.90
N TRP A 70 -11.63 7.03 4.33
CA TRP A 70 -11.87 5.62 3.98
C TRP A 70 -10.95 5.12 2.86
N TRP A 71 -10.62 5.98 1.91
CA TRP A 71 -9.67 5.65 0.85
C TRP A 71 -8.24 5.54 1.40
N GLY A 72 -7.89 6.35 2.39
CA GLY A 72 -6.64 6.23 3.14
C GLY A 72 -6.49 4.87 3.81
N ILE A 73 -7.58 4.30 4.35
CA ILE A 73 -7.57 2.95 4.94
C ILE A 73 -7.22 1.88 3.89
N VAL A 74 -7.82 1.94 2.70
CA VAL A 74 -7.50 1.00 1.60
C VAL A 74 -6.03 1.10 1.20
N LEU A 75 -5.49 2.32 1.14
CA LEU A 75 -4.09 2.57 0.83
C LEU A 75 -3.15 1.99 1.90
N ILE A 76 -3.53 2.06 3.19
CA ILE A 76 -2.78 1.43 4.30
C ILE A 76 -2.75 -0.08 4.13
N PHE A 77 -3.89 -0.72 3.83
CA PHE A 77 -3.92 -2.17 3.59
C PHE A 77 -3.07 -2.56 2.38
N HIS A 78 -3.07 -1.75 1.32
CA HIS A 78 -2.19 -1.99 0.17
C HIS A 78 -0.72 -1.84 0.55
N ALA A 79 -0.34 -0.82 1.34
CA ALA A 79 1.01 -0.64 1.84
C ALA A 79 1.47 -1.84 2.68
N VAL A 80 0.61 -2.31 3.59
CA VAL A 80 0.85 -3.48 4.43
C VAL A 80 1.06 -4.74 3.58
N GLY A 81 0.23 -4.96 2.56
CA GLY A 81 0.38 -6.10 1.64
C GLY A 81 1.64 -6.01 0.77
N THR A 82 2.01 -4.81 0.31
CA THR A 82 3.16 -4.60 -0.59
C THR A 82 4.48 -4.64 0.15
N PHE A 83 4.61 -3.95 1.28
CA PHE A 83 5.87 -3.85 2.01
C PHE A 83 6.03 -4.93 3.08
N GLY A 84 4.92 -5.50 3.53
CA GLY A 84 4.88 -6.32 4.74
C GLY A 84 4.89 -5.44 6.00
N ILE A 85 4.52 -6.02 7.13
CA ILE A 85 4.69 -5.35 8.43
C ILE A 85 6.04 -5.80 9.00
N PRO A 86 6.95 -4.87 9.35
CA PRO A 86 8.16 -5.23 10.07
C PRO A 86 7.76 -6.03 11.33
N ASN A 87 8.32 -7.23 11.47
CA ASN A 87 8.13 -8.18 12.60
C ASN A 87 6.85 -9.04 12.68
N LEU A 88 5.83 -8.91 11.82
CA LEU A 88 4.64 -9.80 11.89
C LEU A 88 4.64 -10.96 10.88
N PHE A 89 5.20 -10.76 9.69
CA PHE A 89 5.32 -11.79 8.64
C PHE A 89 6.79 -11.95 8.22
N SER A 90 7.68 -12.27 9.17
CA SER A 90 9.02 -12.67 8.76
C SER A 90 8.93 -13.96 7.95
N LYS A 91 9.87 -14.14 7.01
CA LYS A 91 10.04 -15.40 6.27
C LYS A 91 10.05 -16.61 7.19
N ASP A 92 10.55 -16.43 8.42
CA ASP A 92 10.59 -17.49 9.43
C ASP A 92 9.19 -17.91 9.89
N TRP A 93 8.23 -16.98 10.00
CA TRP A 93 6.83 -17.33 10.32
C TRP A 93 6.20 -18.15 9.19
N GLU A 94 6.41 -17.73 7.93
CA GLU A 94 5.92 -18.45 6.74
C GLU A 94 6.54 -19.86 6.64
N GLU A 95 7.87 -19.97 6.76
CA GLU A 95 8.57 -21.26 6.74
C GLU A 95 8.11 -22.18 7.87
N ARG A 96 7.87 -21.63 9.06
CA ARG A 96 7.41 -22.38 10.22
C ARG A 96 5.99 -22.90 10.00
N LYS A 97 5.08 -22.10 9.43
CA LYS A 97 3.71 -22.55 9.10
C LYS A 97 3.69 -23.60 8.00
N ILE A 98 4.50 -23.46 6.95
CA ILE A 98 4.62 -24.48 5.90
C ILE A 98 5.10 -25.82 6.48
N LYS A 99 6.11 -25.79 7.37
CA LYS A 99 6.56 -26.99 8.11
C LYS A 99 5.47 -27.61 8.96
N GLU A 100 4.68 -26.79 9.65
CA GLU A 100 3.57 -27.23 10.50
C GLU A 100 2.49 -27.96 9.69
N TYR A 101 2.07 -27.39 8.55
CA TYR A 101 1.11 -28.04 7.64
C TYR A 101 1.65 -29.33 7.00
N MET A 102 2.94 -29.39 6.68
CA MET A 102 3.56 -30.62 6.17
C MET A 102 3.63 -31.73 7.21
N ASN A 103 3.84 -31.39 8.49
CA ASN A 103 3.89 -32.38 9.57
C ASN A 103 2.50 -32.81 10.04
N ASN A 104 1.49 -31.94 9.98
CA ASN A 104 0.12 -32.27 10.38
C ASN A 104 -0.64 -33.11 9.32
N ASN A 105 -0.10 -33.24 8.10
CA ASN A 105 -0.63 -34.11 7.05
C ASN A 105 0.13 -35.45 6.95
N ARG A 106 0.74 -35.92 8.05
CA ARG A 106 1.28 -37.27 8.23
C ARG A 106 0.50 -37.99 9.32
#